data_AF-A0A1Y1Y360-F1
#
_entry.id   AF-A0A1Y1Y360-F1
#
_cell.length_a   1.000
_cell.length_b   1.000
_cell.length_c   1.000
_cell.angle_alpha   90.00
_cell.angle_beta   90.00
_cell.angle_gamma   90.00
#
_symmetry.space_group_name_H-M   'P 1'
#
loop_
_entity.id
_entity.type
_entity.pdbx_description
1 polymer ?
#
loop_
_entity_poly.entity_id
_entity_poly.type
_entity_poly.pdbx_seq_one_letter_code
_entity_poly.pdbx_strand_id
1 'polypeptide(L)'
;MLPHSSSFFNASTMPLVEFIHTTPAIQAEARTLAPLLCESDATQIPTEDRRVKWFKYKRGESWGKEFDALLEEAKTVATDIKTIVEKHAGFTVQKSQPGEKRPLPSLERLDAGWVTIPAGYVVFLVCIAPGDCTEAAVQVRANIKDNNHSTVPGWLCGLGVVLIGRVSFRTEPAGIPYVSIAAPASPLGE
;
A
#
# COMPACT_ATOMS: atom_id res chain seq x y z
N MET A 1 46.58 26.84 10.12
CA MET A 1 45.33 27.24 9.44
C MET A 1 44.72 26.00 8.82
N LEU A 2 43.68 25.47 9.44
CA LEU A 2 42.90 24.33 8.95
C LEU A 2 41.71 24.87 8.15
N PRO A 3 41.34 24.28 7.00
CA PRO A 3 40.01 24.48 6.45
C PRO A 3 39.05 23.48 7.12
N HIS A 4 38.01 24.01 7.75
CA HIS A 4 36.84 23.25 8.15
C HIS A 4 36.11 22.77 6.88
N SER A 5 36.29 21.49 6.52
CA SER A 5 35.35 20.79 5.67
C SER A 5 34.14 20.42 6.52
N SER A 6 33.12 21.27 6.47
CA SER A 6 31.78 20.93 6.94
C SER A 6 31.24 19.81 6.05
N SER A 7 31.35 18.57 6.52
CA SER A 7 30.62 17.44 5.96
C SER A 7 29.13 17.71 6.12
N PHE A 8 28.49 18.14 5.03
CA PHE A 8 27.04 18.06 4.91
C PHE A 8 26.66 16.59 5.07
N PHE A 9 26.14 16.23 6.24
CA PHE A 9 25.31 15.05 6.36
C PHE A 9 24.12 15.28 5.41
N ASN A 10 24.16 14.68 4.23
CA ASN A 10 22.94 14.43 3.48
C ASN A 10 22.08 13.56 4.39
N ALA A 11 21.10 14.18 5.05
CA ALA A 11 19.98 13.45 5.62
C ALA A 11 19.31 12.76 4.43
N SER A 12 19.67 11.50 4.19
CA SER A 12 19.09 10.67 3.15
C SER A 12 17.59 10.65 3.42
N THR A 13 16.81 11.36 2.60
CA THR A 13 15.36 11.41 2.71
C THR A 13 14.84 9.98 2.64
N MET A 14 14.27 9.50 3.75
CA MET A 14 13.74 8.13 3.84
C MET A 14 12.67 7.92 2.75
N PRO A 15 12.70 6.80 2.03
CA PRO A 15 11.71 6.54 0.99
C PRO A 15 10.32 6.36 1.63
N LEU A 16 9.34 7.08 1.08
CA LEU A 16 7.95 7.05 1.51
C LEU A 16 7.18 5.82 0.99
N VAL A 17 7.73 5.22 -0.07
CA VAL A 17 7.16 4.07 -0.78
C VAL A 17 8.28 3.25 -1.39
N GLU A 18 8.14 1.93 -1.36
CA GLU A 18 9.05 0.99 -1.98
C GLU A 18 8.29 -0.04 -2.80
N PHE A 19 8.85 -0.41 -3.94
CA PHE A 19 8.28 -1.42 -4.83
C PHE A 19 8.67 -2.83 -4.39
N ILE A 20 7.73 -3.77 -4.45
CA ILE A 20 7.97 -5.18 -4.16
C ILE A 20 7.61 -6.02 -5.38
N HIS A 21 8.61 -6.71 -5.90
CA HIS A 21 8.37 -7.83 -6.80
C HIS A 21 7.77 -8.99 -6.01
N THR A 22 6.48 -9.23 -6.23
CA THR A 22 5.74 -10.33 -5.61
C THR A 22 6.00 -11.65 -6.33
N THR A 23 5.54 -12.74 -5.72
CA THR A 23 5.68 -14.07 -6.30
C THR A 23 4.74 -14.27 -7.51
N PRO A 24 5.06 -15.20 -8.43
CA PRO A 24 4.15 -15.59 -9.50
C PRO A 24 2.78 -16.07 -9.01
N ALA A 25 2.72 -16.67 -7.81
CA ALA A 25 1.47 -17.12 -7.18
C ALA A 25 0.57 -15.94 -6.80
N ILE A 26 1.12 -14.92 -6.13
CA ILE A 26 0.39 -13.67 -5.84
C ILE A 26 -0.15 -13.05 -7.13
N GLN A 27 0.65 -13.03 -8.20
CA GLN A 27 0.20 -12.51 -9.49
C GLN A 27 -0.91 -13.33 -10.13
N ALA A 28 -0.87 -14.65 -10.01
CA ALA A 28 -1.93 -15.52 -10.50
C ALA A 28 -3.24 -15.28 -9.75
N GLU A 29 -3.20 -15.25 -8.41
CA GLU A 29 -4.39 -15.00 -7.58
C GLU A 29 -4.98 -13.61 -7.82
N ALA A 30 -4.14 -12.58 -7.94
CA ALA A 30 -4.60 -11.23 -8.28
C ALA A 30 -5.31 -11.17 -9.64
N ARG A 31 -4.78 -11.88 -10.65
CA ARG A 31 -5.40 -11.98 -11.99
C ARG A 31 -6.72 -12.76 -11.96
N THR A 32 -6.83 -13.77 -11.12
CA THR A 32 -8.10 -14.51 -10.91
C THR A 32 -9.13 -13.63 -10.21
N LEU A 33 -8.71 -12.80 -9.25
CA LEU A 33 -9.58 -11.91 -8.50
C LEU A 33 -10.10 -10.73 -9.35
N ALA A 34 -9.25 -10.14 -10.18
CA ALA A 34 -9.56 -8.93 -10.96
C ALA A 34 -10.89 -8.96 -11.75
N PRO A 35 -11.21 -10.00 -12.55
CA PRO A 35 -12.46 -10.03 -13.33
C PRO A 35 -13.72 -10.22 -12.48
N LEU A 36 -13.61 -10.57 -11.19
CA LEU A 36 -14.74 -10.82 -10.31
C LEU A 36 -15.29 -9.55 -9.65
N LEU A 37 -14.64 -8.40 -9.88
CA LEU A 37 -14.94 -7.16 -9.18
C LEU A 37 -15.98 -6.34 -9.93
N CYS A 38 -17.25 -6.43 -9.50
CA CYS A 38 -18.31 -5.57 -10.02
C CYS A 38 -18.33 -4.23 -9.27
N GLU A 39 -18.33 -3.13 -10.01
CA GLU A 39 -18.32 -1.78 -9.43
C GLU A 39 -19.53 -1.47 -8.55
N SER A 40 -20.68 -2.09 -8.83
CA SER A 40 -21.92 -1.92 -8.04
C SER A 40 -21.80 -2.42 -6.60
N ASP A 41 -20.82 -3.28 -6.33
CA ASP A 41 -20.67 -3.96 -5.03
C ASP A 41 -19.70 -3.20 -4.09
N ALA A 42 -19.13 -2.10 -4.57
CA ALA A 42 -18.23 -1.25 -3.81
C ALA A 42 -18.99 -0.12 -3.12
N THR A 43 -18.85 -0.01 -1.80
CA THR A 43 -19.44 1.06 -0.99
C THR A 43 -18.44 2.19 -0.80
N GLN A 44 -18.87 3.44 -0.98
CA GLN A 44 -17.99 4.59 -0.71
C GLN A 44 -17.66 4.66 0.79
N ILE A 45 -16.38 4.75 1.12
CA ILE A 45 -15.92 4.99 2.49
C ILE A 45 -16.16 6.47 2.82
N PRO A 46 -16.88 6.78 3.91
CA PRO A 46 -17.02 8.16 4.37
C PRO A 46 -15.66 8.74 4.71
N THR A 47 -15.35 9.90 4.12
CA THR A 47 -14.14 10.66 4.43
C THR A 47 -14.53 12.12 4.71
N GLU A 48 -13.69 12.82 5.48
CA GLU A 48 -13.91 14.25 5.77
C GLU A 48 -13.76 15.12 4.51
N ASP A 49 -12.89 14.72 3.57
CA ASP A 49 -12.69 15.42 2.30
C ASP A 49 -13.63 14.89 1.22
N ARG A 50 -14.65 15.67 0.88
CA ARG A 50 -15.66 15.34 -0.15
C ARG A 50 -15.08 15.11 -1.55
N ARG A 51 -13.83 15.51 -1.80
CA ARG A 51 -13.14 15.26 -3.07
C ARG A 51 -12.58 13.84 -3.17
N VAL A 52 -12.48 13.14 -2.03
CA VAL A 52 -12.00 11.76 -1.99
C VAL A 52 -13.16 10.82 -2.32
N LYS A 53 -12.99 10.09 -3.42
CA LYS A 53 -13.89 9.03 -3.87
C LYS A 53 -13.21 7.68 -3.66
N TRP A 54 -13.22 7.22 -2.41
CA TRP A 54 -12.61 5.97 -1.99
C TRP A 54 -13.70 4.95 -1.73
N PHE A 55 -13.56 3.74 -2.28
CA PHE A 55 -14.57 2.69 -2.18
C PHE A 55 -13.96 1.40 -1.65
N LYS A 56 -14.79 0.63 -0.94
CA LYS A 56 -14.48 -0.69 -0.42
C LYS A 56 -15.47 -1.71 -0.96
N TYR A 57 -14.96 -2.79 -1.53
CA TYR A 57 -15.78 -3.88 -2.03
C TYR A 57 -16.37 -4.66 -0.86
N LYS A 58 -17.70 -4.88 -0.89
CA LYS A 58 -18.35 -5.72 0.11
C LYS A 58 -17.96 -7.17 -0.15
N ARG A 59 -17.40 -7.82 0.87
CA ARG A 59 -17.05 -9.24 0.81
C ARG A 59 -18.29 -10.08 0.53
N GLY A 60 -18.21 -10.88 -0.52
CA GLY A 60 -19.28 -11.76 -0.99
C GLY A 60 -18.76 -13.14 -1.37
N GLU A 61 -19.68 -14.08 -1.60
CA GLU A 61 -19.36 -15.45 -1.99
C GLU A 61 -18.66 -15.53 -3.35
N SER A 62 -18.87 -14.53 -4.22
CA SER A 62 -18.34 -14.50 -5.60
C SER A 62 -16.84 -14.29 -5.71
N TRP A 63 -16.20 -13.68 -4.72
CA TRP A 63 -14.76 -13.38 -4.73
C TRP A 63 -14.05 -13.65 -3.41
N GLY A 64 -14.79 -13.96 -2.34
CA GLY A 64 -14.23 -14.07 -0.99
C GLY A 64 -13.17 -15.17 -0.84
N LYS A 65 -13.29 -16.26 -1.62
CA LYS A 65 -12.32 -17.35 -1.61
C LYS A 65 -11.01 -16.95 -2.29
N GLU A 66 -11.10 -16.29 -3.44
CA GLU A 66 -9.96 -15.80 -4.23
C GLU A 66 -9.20 -14.72 -3.45
N PHE A 67 -9.93 -13.86 -2.72
CA PHE A 67 -9.33 -12.91 -1.81
C PHE A 67 -8.58 -13.58 -0.65
N ASP A 68 -9.16 -14.61 -0.02
CA ASP A 68 -8.45 -15.35 1.03
C ASP A 68 -7.21 -16.07 0.50
N ALA A 69 -7.30 -16.67 -0.68
CA ALA A 69 -6.15 -17.30 -1.34
C ALA A 69 -5.02 -16.29 -1.59
N LEU A 70 -5.35 -15.11 -2.11
CA LEU A 70 -4.39 -14.02 -2.28
C LEU A 70 -3.77 -13.57 -0.94
N LEU A 71 -4.55 -13.49 0.13
CA LEU A 71 -4.03 -13.13 1.46
C LEU A 71 -3.09 -14.19 2.02
N GLU A 72 -3.37 -15.48 1.81
CA GLU A 72 -2.46 -16.56 2.20
C GLU A 72 -1.13 -16.46 1.43
N GLU A 73 -1.19 -16.25 0.11
CA GLU A 73 0.01 -16.05 -0.70
C GLU A 73 0.79 -14.79 -0.31
N ALA A 74 0.10 -13.70 0.05
CA ALA A 74 0.75 -12.46 0.50
C ALA A 74 1.58 -12.64 1.79
N LYS A 75 1.31 -13.68 2.61
CA LYS A 75 2.15 -13.98 3.78
C LYS A 75 3.56 -14.42 3.39
N THR A 76 3.75 -14.96 2.18
CA THR A 76 5.06 -15.43 1.71
C THR A 76 6.07 -14.29 1.54
N VAL A 77 5.59 -13.07 1.28
CA VAL A 77 6.42 -11.86 1.12
C VAL A 77 6.48 -11.01 2.40
N ALA A 78 5.91 -11.48 3.52
CA ALA A 78 5.87 -10.72 4.77
C ALA A 78 7.26 -10.41 5.34
N THR A 79 8.21 -11.33 5.15
CA THR A 79 9.61 -11.13 5.57
C THR A 79 10.26 -10.01 4.76
N ASP A 80 10.03 -9.96 3.44
CA ASP A 80 10.60 -8.92 2.57
C ASP A 80 10.02 -7.55 2.91
N ILE A 81 8.71 -7.47 3.14
CA ILE A 81 8.03 -6.25 3.63
C ILE A 81 8.68 -5.78 4.94
N LYS A 82 8.87 -6.71 5.89
CA LYS A 82 9.49 -6.41 7.18
C LYS A 82 10.91 -5.85 6.99
N THR A 83 11.74 -6.51 6.17
CA THR A 83 13.11 -6.07 5.90
C THR A 83 13.16 -4.69 5.25
N ILE A 84 12.25 -4.39 4.31
CA ILE A 84 12.14 -3.06 3.70
C ILE A 84 11.81 -2.00 4.75
N VAL A 85 10.80 -2.25 5.59
CA VAL A 85 10.41 -1.30 6.64
C VAL A 85 11.55 -1.06 7.63
N GLU A 86 12.19 -2.12 8.12
CA GLU A 86 13.28 -2.02 9.09
C GLU A 86 14.49 -1.26 8.51
N LYS A 87 14.81 -1.49 7.23
CA LYS A 87 15.93 -0.83 6.54
C LYS A 87 15.67 0.66 6.28
N HIS A 88 14.45 1.03 5.93
CA HIS A 88 14.17 2.35 5.36
C HIS A 88 13.48 3.32 6.30
N ALA A 89 12.79 2.80 7.30
CA ALA A 89 11.85 3.60 8.07
C ALA A 89 12.39 3.88 9.49
N GLY A 90 13.36 3.10 9.96
CA GLY A 90 13.69 3.08 11.38
C GLY A 90 12.50 2.63 12.23
N PHE A 91 11.58 1.84 11.67
CA PHE A 91 10.44 1.23 12.35
C PHE A 91 10.60 -0.28 12.40
N THR A 92 10.03 -0.91 13.43
CA THR A 92 9.84 -2.36 13.50
C THR A 92 8.39 -2.69 13.20
N VAL A 93 8.15 -3.61 12.27
CA VAL A 93 6.81 -4.16 12.06
C VAL A 93 6.48 -5.07 13.24
N GLN A 94 5.43 -4.75 13.97
CA GLN A 94 5.08 -5.50 15.17
C GLN A 94 4.37 -6.82 14.82
N LYS A 95 4.89 -7.93 15.36
CA LYS A 95 4.17 -9.21 15.33
C LYS A 95 2.84 -9.07 16.05
N SER A 96 1.80 -9.68 15.46
CA SER A 96 0.47 -9.76 16.05
C SER A 96 0.50 -10.30 17.47
N GLN A 97 -0.03 -9.51 18.40
CA GLN A 97 -0.38 -10.01 19.73
C GLN A 97 -1.81 -10.56 19.71
N PRO A 98 -2.09 -11.68 20.41
CA PRO A 98 -3.45 -12.19 20.55
C PRO A 98 -4.37 -11.13 21.19
N GLY A 99 -5.50 -10.82 20.53
CA GLY A 99 -6.51 -9.86 21.04
C GLY A 99 -6.34 -8.42 20.55
N GLU A 100 -5.30 -8.12 19.77
CA GLU A 100 -5.09 -6.79 19.18
C GLU A 100 -6.10 -6.52 18.05
N LYS A 101 -6.85 -5.41 18.13
CA LYS A 101 -7.75 -4.97 17.06
C LYS A 101 -6.93 -4.36 15.93
N ARG A 102 -6.61 -5.16 14.90
CA ARG A 102 -5.92 -4.69 13.69
C ARG A 102 -6.93 -4.32 12.61
N PRO A 103 -6.63 -3.33 11.75
CA PRO A 103 -7.39 -3.14 10.52
C PRO A 103 -7.31 -4.44 9.70
N LEU A 104 -8.47 -5.00 9.39
CA LEU A 104 -8.53 -6.19 8.53
C LEU A 104 -8.14 -5.79 7.12
N PRO A 105 -7.45 -6.68 6.37
CA PRO A 105 -7.22 -6.46 4.96
C PRO A 105 -8.51 -6.16 4.21
N SER A 106 -8.45 -5.24 3.25
CA SER A 106 -9.60 -4.96 2.40
C SER A 106 -9.27 -4.83 0.94
N LEU A 107 -10.27 -5.14 0.13
CA LEU A 107 -10.28 -4.84 -1.29
C LEU A 107 -10.95 -3.49 -1.51
N GLU A 108 -10.24 -2.59 -2.19
CA GLU A 108 -10.58 -1.18 -2.30
C GLU A 108 -10.30 -0.65 -3.71
N ARG A 109 -10.85 0.53 -4.03
CA ARG A 109 -10.47 1.32 -5.21
C ARG A 109 -10.53 2.81 -4.87
N LEU A 110 -9.69 3.60 -5.53
CA LEU A 110 -9.66 5.05 -5.36
C LEU A 110 -9.92 5.75 -6.69
N ASP A 111 -11.10 6.33 -6.84
CA ASP A 111 -11.53 6.98 -8.08
C ASP A 111 -11.14 8.47 -8.12
N ALA A 112 -10.90 9.07 -6.95
CA ALA A 112 -10.43 10.46 -6.85
C ALA A 112 -9.85 10.78 -5.48
N GLY A 113 -8.95 11.75 -5.45
CA GLY A 113 -8.39 12.33 -4.22
C GLY A 113 -7.14 11.60 -3.73
N TRP A 114 -6.84 11.75 -2.44
CA TRP A 114 -5.68 11.18 -1.77
C TRP A 114 -6.12 10.54 -0.46
N VAL A 115 -5.68 9.30 -0.22
CA VAL A 115 -5.95 8.57 1.04
C VAL A 115 -4.71 8.66 1.92
N THR A 116 -4.88 8.99 3.20
CA THR A 116 -3.76 9.12 4.15
C THR A 116 -3.68 7.89 5.03
N ILE A 117 -2.50 7.28 5.08
CA ILE A 117 -2.18 6.21 6.01
C ILE A 117 -1.94 6.84 7.39
N PRO A 118 -2.62 6.33 8.44
CA PRO A 118 -2.41 6.83 9.80
C PRO A 118 -0.98 6.57 10.29
N ALA A 119 -0.50 7.44 11.18
CA ALA A 119 0.79 7.21 11.84
C ALA A 119 0.75 5.89 12.65
N GLY A 120 1.91 5.22 12.75
CA GLY A 120 2.02 3.93 13.43
C GLY A 120 1.59 2.72 12.60
N TYR A 121 1.37 2.91 11.30
CA TYR A 121 1.06 1.83 10.37
C TYR A 121 2.00 1.85 9.17
N VAL A 122 2.27 0.64 8.67
CA VAL A 122 2.76 0.38 7.32
C VAL A 122 1.63 -0.27 6.54
N VAL A 123 1.47 0.08 5.27
CA VAL A 123 0.45 -0.51 4.41
C VAL A 123 1.09 -1.13 3.19
N PHE A 124 0.86 -2.42 3.00
CA PHE A 124 1.18 -3.13 1.77
C PHE A 124 -0.03 -3.09 0.84
N LEU A 125 0.17 -2.60 -0.38
CA LEU A 125 -0.85 -2.57 -1.42
C LEU A 125 -0.50 -3.58 -2.52
N VAL A 126 -1.44 -4.46 -2.84
CA VAL A 126 -1.33 -5.37 -3.99
C VAL A 126 -2.26 -4.90 -5.09
N CYS A 127 -1.73 -4.69 -6.29
CA CYS A 127 -2.52 -4.26 -7.44
C CYS A 127 -3.45 -5.38 -7.91
N ILE A 128 -4.73 -5.08 -8.09
CA ILE A 128 -5.75 -5.97 -8.67
C ILE A 128 -6.27 -5.33 -9.97
N ALA A 129 -5.36 -4.78 -10.77
CA ALA A 129 -5.73 -4.16 -12.04
C ALA A 129 -6.23 -5.22 -13.04
N PRO A 130 -7.15 -4.83 -13.93
CA PRO A 130 -7.49 -5.61 -15.12
C PRO A 130 -6.24 -5.96 -15.95
N GLY A 131 -6.26 -7.11 -16.63
CA GLY A 131 -5.10 -7.65 -17.33
C GLY A 131 -4.57 -6.80 -18.50
N ASP A 132 -5.35 -5.84 -18.99
CA ASP A 132 -5.01 -4.87 -20.04
C ASP A 132 -4.41 -3.57 -19.49
N CYS A 133 -4.41 -3.37 -18.17
CA CYS A 133 -3.80 -2.20 -17.55
C CYS A 133 -2.26 -2.33 -17.55
N THR A 134 -1.60 -1.53 -18.39
CA THR A 134 -0.13 -1.57 -18.59
C THR A 134 0.61 -0.37 -17.96
N GLU A 135 -0.11 0.65 -17.51
CA GLU A 135 0.47 1.92 -17.05
C GLU A 135 0.17 2.23 -15.58
N ALA A 136 -0.27 1.24 -14.80
CA ALA A 136 -0.61 1.43 -13.40
C ALA A 136 0.57 1.97 -12.58
N ALA A 137 0.30 2.95 -11.73
CA ALA A 137 1.27 3.57 -10.84
C ALA A 137 0.65 3.95 -9.50
N VAL A 138 1.51 4.08 -8.49
CA VAL A 138 1.15 4.64 -7.18
C VAL A 138 1.90 5.93 -6.97
N GLN A 139 1.16 7.00 -6.69
CA GLN A 139 1.75 8.29 -6.32
C GLN A 139 1.65 8.46 -4.82
N VAL A 140 2.73 8.93 -4.20
CA VAL A 140 2.86 9.03 -2.74
C VAL A 140 3.48 10.36 -2.36
N ARG A 141 2.99 10.97 -1.28
CA ARG A 141 3.53 12.22 -0.71
C ARG A 141 3.46 12.19 0.81
N ALA A 142 4.37 12.91 1.47
CA ALA A 142 4.42 13.00 2.92
C ALA A 142 3.23 13.79 3.49
N ASN A 143 2.75 14.80 2.76
CA ASN A 143 1.62 15.64 3.17
C ASN A 143 0.73 15.99 1.98
N ILE A 144 -0.58 16.07 2.21
CA ILE A 144 -1.57 16.49 1.20
C ILE A 144 -1.33 17.91 0.66
N LYS A 145 -0.67 18.76 1.43
CA LYS A 145 -0.36 20.14 1.03
C LYS A 145 0.92 20.25 0.20
N ASP A 146 1.74 19.21 0.20
CA ASP A 146 3.01 19.23 -0.52
C ASP A 146 2.79 18.83 -1.98
N ASN A 147 3.45 19.54 -2.89
CA ASN A 147 3.49 19.20 -4.32
C ASN A 147 4.56 18.15 -4.65
N ASN A 148 5.36 17.76 -3.64
CA ASN A 148 6.42 16.77 -3.76
C ASN A 148 5.79 15.37 -3.68
N HIS A 149 5.47 14.81 -4.84
CA HIS A 149 5.01 13.43 -4.94
C HIS A 149 6.11 12.57 -5.57
N SER A 150 6.31 11.39 -5.00
CA SER A 150 7.05 10.29 -5.61
C SER A 150 6.07 9.44 -6.39
N THR A 151 6.47 8.98 -7.57
CA THR A 151 5.66 8.08 -8.40
C THR A 151 6.39 6.75 -8.52
N VAL A 152 5.66 5.67 -8.27
CA VAL A 152 6.12 4.29 -8.48
C VAL A 152 5.37 3.76 -9.71
N PRO A 153 5.97 3.85 -10.91
CA PRO A 153 5.35 3.33 -12.14
C PRO A 153 5.44 1.81 -12.20
N GLY A 154 4.67 1.20 -13.08
CA GLY A 154 4.73 -0.25 -13.33
C GLY A 154 4.14 -1.10 -12.20
N TRP A 155 3.17 -0.55 -11.46
CA TRP A 155 2.39 -1.27 -10.44
C TRP A 155 1.33 -2.16 -11.08
N LEU A 156 1.78 -3.13 -11.87
CA LEU A 156 0.93 -4.05 -12.63
C LEU A 156 0.22 -5.07 -11.73
N CYS A 157 -0.80 -5.73 -12.28
CA CYS A 157 -1.61 -6.73 -11.57
C CYS A 157 -0.75 -7.77 -10.83
N GLY A 158 -0.99 -7.89 -9.52
CA GLY A 158 -0.27 -8.76 -8.60
C GLY A 158 0.99 -8.17 -7.98
N LEU A 159 1.51 -7.04 -8.50
CA LEU A 159 2.69 -6.40 -7.95
C LEU A 159 2.35 -5.59 -6.69
N GLY A 160 3.35 -5.45 -5.82
CA GLY A 160 3.19 -4.89 -4.50
C GLY A 160 3.89 -3.56 -4.34
N VAL A 161 3.34 -2.67 -3.52
CA VAL A 161 4.08 -1.52 -2.98
C VAL A 161 3.89 -1.45 -1.47
N VAL A 162 4.92 -1.00 -0.76
CA VAL A 162 4.86 -0.75 0.68
C VAL A 162 4.88 0.74 0.91
N LEU A 163 3.83 1.24 1.56
CA LEU A 163 3.69 2.60 2.04
C LEU A 163 4.23 2.68 3.47
N ILE A 164 5.20 3.56 3.68
CA ILE A 164 5.98 3.62 4.92
C ILE A 164 5.64 4.89 5.70
N GLY A 165 5.11 4.71 6.91
CA GLY A 165 4.81 5.80 7.82
C GLY A 165 3.57 6.61 7.42
N ARG A 166 3.49 7.84 7.90
CA ARG A 166 2.36 8.74 7.63
C ARG A 166 2.51 9.35 6.23
N VAL A 167 1.90 8.71 5.25
CA VAL A 167 1.93 9.14 3.84
C VAL A 167 0.53 9.21 3.25
N SER A 168 0.35 10.05 2.25
CA SER A 168 -0.86 10.08 1.44
C SER A 168 -0.57 9.49 0.06
N PHE A 169 -1.45 8.62 -0.43
CA PHE A 169 -1.29 7.97 -1.73
C PHE A 169 -2.51 8.15 -2.63
N ARG A 170 -2.30 7.95 -3.93
CA ARG A 170 -3.35 7.72 -4.93
C ARG A 170 -2.88 6.76 -6.01
N THR A 171 -3.82 6.18 -6.75
CA THR A 171 -3.55 5.30 -7.90
C THR A 171 -3.68 6.09 -9.20
N GLU A 172 -2.90 5.70 -10.20
CA GLU A 172 -2.99 6.22 -11.56
C GLU A 172 -2.96 5.03 -12.56
N PRO A 173 -3.91 4.92 -13.51
CA PRO A 173 -5.16 5.68 -13.56
C PRO A 173 -6.01 5.52 -12.28
N ALA A 174 -6.94 6.46 -12.10
CA ALA A 174 -7.94 6.35 -11.05
C ALA A 174 -8.83 5.12 -11.23
N GLY A 175 -9.32 4.55 -10.12
CA GLY A 175 -10.25 3.43 -10.13
C GLY A 175 -9.60 2.05 -10.19
N ILE A 176 -8.26 1.95 -10.19
CA ILE A 176 -7.57 0.66 -10.08
C ILE A 176 -7.94 -0.01 -8.75
N PRO A 177 -8.48 -1.26 -8.77
CA PRO A 177 -8.72 -2.02 -7.56
C PRO A 177 -7.39 -2.49 -6.95
N TYR A 178 -7.34 -2.53 -5.62
CA TYR A 178 -6.18 -3.00 -4.88
C TYR A 178 -6.56 -3.63 -3.55
N VAL A 179 -5.73 -4.56 -3.08
CA VAL A 179 -5.83 -5.08 -1.71
C VAL A 179 -4.93 -4.26 -0.81
N SER A 180 -5.49 -3.73 0.29
CA SER A 180 -4.75 -3.06 1.36
C SER A 180 -4.53 -4.03 2.52
N ILE A 181 -3.28 -4.16 2.96
CA ILE A 181 -2.89 -4.96 4.13
C ILE A 181 -2.13 -4.03 5.07
N ALA A 182 -2.77 -3.63 6.17
CA ALA A 182 -2.17 -2.76 7.17
C ALA A 182 -1.48 -3.56 8.27
N ALA A 183 -0.28 -3.15 8.64
CA ALA A 183 0.48 -3.72 9.75
C ALA A 183 0.88 -2.59 10.73
N PRO A 184 0.67 -2.77 12.05
CA PRO A 184 1.20 -1.85 13.05
C PRO A 184 2.72 -1.78 12.98
N ALA A 185 3.26 -0.57 13.12
CA ALA A 185 4.69 -0.32 13.12
C ALA A 185 5.04 0.71 14.21
N SER A 186 6.12 0.46 14.95
CA SER A 186 6.65 1.36 15.97
C SER A 186 8.07 1.79 15.63
N PRO A 187 8.52 2.99 16.03
CA PRO A 187 9.91 3.39 15.90
C PRO A 187 10.87 2.35 16.52
N LEU A 188 12.07 2.21 15.97
CA LEU A 188 13.12 1.35 16.52
C LEU A 188 13.57 1.91 17.89
N GLY A 189 13.55 1.06 18.92
CA GLY A 189 14.06 1.37 20.26
C GLY A 189 13.02 1.69 21.33
N GLU A 190 11.72 1.55 21.01
CA GLU A 190 10.62 1.52 21.99
C GLU A 190 10.30 0.09 22.49
#